data_AF-A0A3S4WWD1-F1
#
_entry.id   AF-A0A3S4WWD1-F1
#
_cell.length_a   1.000
_cell.length_b   1.000
_cell.length_c   1.000
_cell.angle_alpha   90.00
_cell.angle_beta   90.00
_cell.angle_gamma   90.00
#
_symmetry.space_group_name_H-M   'P 1'
#
loop_
_entity.id
_entity.type
_entity.pdbx_description
1 polymer ?
#
loop_
_entity_poly.entity_id
_entity_poly.type
_entity_poly.pdbx_seq_one_letter_code
_entity_poly.pdbx_strand_id
1 'polypeptide(L)'
;MAEQIVPSNEAVLKAVHDTLVISTTDLQGVITYANDLFCKLTGFTREELIGQPHNIVRHPAVPKEVYKDMWDTIQAGKIWTGIVPNCGKGGVVYVVDTTVQPMFDEAGKITGYISVRRVINDLMTNFEAVESAKEIFDDFYGE
;
A
#
# COMPACT_ATOMS: atom_id res chain seq x y z
N MET A 1 -27.49 -30.30 9.72
CA MET A 1 -26.79 -29.03 10.01
C MET A 1 -25.74 -28.88 8.93
N ALA A 2 -25.69 -27.76 8.20
CA ALA A 2 -24.64 -27.55 7.21
C ALA A 2 -23.30 -27.37 7.94
N GLU A 3 -22.24 -28.03 7.45
CA GLU A 3 -20.89 -27.77 7.95
C GLU A 3 -20.51 -26.32 7.69
N GLN A 4 -19.96 -25.65 8.71
CA GLN A 4 -19.46 -24.30 8.59
C GLN A 4 -18.13 -24.33 7.83
N ILE A 5 -18.11 -23.77 6.62
CA ILE A 5 -16.90 -23.67 5.80
C ILE A 5 -16.10 -22.45 6.28
N VAL A 6 -14.94 -22.69 6.89
CA VAL A 6 -13.98 -21.66 7.33
C VAL A 6 -12.68 -21.83 6.56
N PRO A 7 -12.13 -20.79 5.92
CA PRO A 7 -10.88 -20.91 5.17
C PRO A 7 -9.69 -21.10 6.12
N SER A 8 -8.67 -21.83 5.66
CA SER A 8 -7.38 -21.85 6.36
C SER A 8 -6.64 -20.53 6.18
N ASN A 9 -5.72 -20.22 7.09
CA ASN A 9 -4.85 -19.04 6.96
C ASN A 9 -4.07 -19.06 5.64
N GLU A 10 -3.61 -20.23 5.18
CA GLU A 10 -2.93 -20.37 3.90
C GLU A 10 -3.81 -20.00 2.71
N ALA A 11 -5.08 -20.42 2.72
CA ALA A 11 -6.03 -20.06 1.68
C ALA A 11 -6.30 -18.55 1.66
N VAL A 12 -6.42 -17.91 2.83
CA VAL A 12 -6.58 -16.46 2.96
C VAL A 12 -5.34 -15.72 2.44
N LEU A 13 -4.14 -16.13 2.88
CA LEU A 13 -2.88 -15.51 2.45
C LEU A 13 -2.66 -15.63 0.95
N LYS A 14 -2.99 -16.79 0.37
CA LYS A 14 -2.92 -16.99 -1.07
C LYS A 14 -3.88 -16.06 -1.81
N ALA A 15 -5.13 -15.97 -1.37
CA ALA A 15 -6.11 -15.06 -1.97
C ALA A 15 -5.67 -13.60 -1.90
N VAL A 16 -5.10 -13.17 -0.77
CA VAL A 16 -4.52 -11.83 -0.60
C VAL A 16 -3.35 -11.60 -1.55
N HIS A 17 -2.41 -12.53 -1.63
CA HIS A 17 -1.23 -12.42 -2.49
C HIS A 17 -1.60 -12.35 -3.99
N ASP A 18 -2.63 -13.10 -4.40
CA ASP A 18 -3.08 -13.18 -5.79
C ASP A 18 -3.93 -11.97 -6.22
N THR A 19 -4.45 -11.17 -5.29
CA THR A 19 -5.42 -10.10 -5.59
C THR A 19 -4.94 -8.70 -5.19
N LEU A 20 -4.03 -8.58 -4.23
CA LEU A 20 -3.57 -7.30 -3.71
C LEU A 20 -2.10 -7.05 -4.05
N VAL A 21 -1.77 -5.77 -4.23
CA VAL A 21 -0.42 -5.31 -4.52
C VAL A 21 0.33 -5.11 -3.20
N ILE A 22 1.41 -5.85 -3.00
CA ILE A 22 2.09 -5.95 -1.70
C ILE A 22 3.56 -5.57 -1.83
N SER A 23 4.01 -4.73 -0.91
CA SER A 23 5.42 -4.40 -0.73
C SER A 23 5.76 -4.28 0.75
N THR A 24 7.00 -4.61 1.15
CA THR A 24 7.51 -4.26 2.48
C THR A 24 8.71 -3.34 2.38
N THR A 25 8.96 -2.61 3.47
CA THR A 25 10.12 -1.76 3.62
C THR A 25 10.79 -1.97 4.97
N ASP A 26 12.08 -1.62 5.06
CA ASP A 26 12.75 -1.42 6.34
C ASP A 26 12.28 -0.11 7.03
N LEU A 27 12.89 0.23 8.16
CA LEU A 27 12.55 1.42 8.93
C LEU A 27 12.88 2.75 8.22
N GLN A 28 13.73 2.70 7.18
CA GLN A 28 14.12 3.86 6.37
C GLN A 28 13.25 4.00 5.11
N GLY A 29 12.29 3.10 4.89
CA GLY A 29 11.43 3.10 3.71
C GLY A 29 12.10 2.48 2.48
N VAL A 30 13.18 1.73 2.65
CA VAL A 30 13.83 0.98 1.57
C VAL A 30 13.08 -0.33 1.34
N ILE A 31 12.72 -0.62 0.10
CA ILE A 31 11.94 -1.80 -0.28
C ILE A 31 12.74 -3.07 0.01
N THR A 32 12.15 -3.97 0.80
CA THR A 32 12.71 -5.28 1.17
C THR A 32 11.97 -6.44 0.51
N TYR A 33 10.73 -6.23 0.07
CA TYR A 33 9.93 -7.22 -0.66
C TYR A 33 8.95 -6.54 -1.61
N ALA A 34 8.67 -7.21 -2.72
CA ALA A 34 7.68 -6.84 -3.72
C ALA A 34 7.05 -8.10 -4.33
N ASN A 35 5.72 -8.21 -4.30
CA ASN A 35 5.03 -9.29 -5.01
C ASN A 35 4.97 -9.03 -6.52
N ASP A 36 4.57 -10.05 -7.29
CA ASP A 36 4.51 -9.96 -8.75
C ASP A 36 3.52 -8.90 -9.23
N LEU A 37 2.43 -8.69 -8.49
CA LEU A 37 1.45 -7.63 -8.78
C LEU A 37 2.06 -6.24 -8.64
N PHE A 38 2.93 -5.99 -7.66
CA PHE A 38 3.62 -4.71 -7.54
C PHE A 38 4.59 -4.48 -8.70
N CYS A 39 5.35 -5.51 -9.10
CA CYS A 39 6.24 -5.43 -10.26
C CYS A 39 5.44 -5.12 -11.54
N LYS A 40 4.34 -5.86 -11.77
CA LYS A 40 3.47 -5.69 -12.94
C LYS A 40 2.79 -4.32 -12.97
N LEU A 41 2.25 -3.86 -11.84
CA LEU A 41 1.55 -2.57 -11.75
C LEU A 41 2.50 -1.40 -12.01
N THR A 42 3.69 -1.47 -11.42
CA THR A 42 4.66 -0.37 -11.49
C THR A 42 5.49 -0.39 -12.77
N GLY A 43 5.60 -1.53 -13.45
CA GLY A 43 6.45 -1.73 -14.62
C GLY A 43 7.95 -1.89 -14.30
N PHE A 44 8.32 -1.94 -13.02
CA PHE A 44 9.69 -2.25 -12.59
C PHE A 44 9.88 -3.75 -12.41
N THR A 45 11.10 -4.23 -12.65
CA THR A 45 11.46 -5.58 -12.22
C THR A 45 11.70 -5.61 -10.71
N ARG A 46 11.66 -6.80 -10.10
CA ARG A 46 11.93 -6.95 -8.67
C ARG A 46 13.34 -6.45 -8.31
N GLU A 47 14.32 -6.73 -9.16
CA GLU A 47 15.71 -6.31 -8.98
C GLU A 47 15.87 -4.79 -9.01
N GLU A 48 15.03 -4.09 -9.78
CA GLU A 48 14.98 -2.63 -9.79
C GLU A 48 14.28 -2.06 -8.56
N LEU A 49 13.42 -2.83 -7.89
CA LEU A 49 12.67 -2.41 -6.71
C LEU A 49 13.42 -2.67 -5.40
N ILE A 50 13.98 -3.86 -5.21
CA ILE A 50 14.61 -4.25 -3.95
C ILE A 50 15.84 -3.37 -3.68
N GLY A 51 15.92 -2.83 -2.46
CA GLY A 51 16.99 -1.91 -2.06
C GLY A 51 16.79 -0.47 -2.50
N GLN A 52 15.71 -0.15 -3.21
CA GLN A 52 15.36 1.24 -3.54
C GLN A 52 14.42 1.86 -2.52
N PRO A 53 14.47 3.18 -2.29
CA PRO A 53 13.47 3.88 -1.51
C PRO A 53 12.08 3.75 -2.16
N HIS A 54 11.03 3.55 -1.35
CA HIS A 54 9.66 3.37 -1.85
C HIS A 54 9.15 4.56 -2.68
N ASN A 55 9.72 5.76 -2.48
CA ASN A 55 9.38 6.95 -3.25
C ASN A 55 9.68 6.85 -4.76
N ILE A 56 10.34 5.78 -5.24
CA ILE A 56 10.53 5.50 -6.67
C ILE A 56 9.20 5.45 -7.44
N VAL A 57 8.09 5.09 -6.77
CA VAL A 57 6.75 5.06 -7.37
C VAL A 57 5.87 6.26 -6.99
N ARG A 58 6.39 7.25 -6.27
CA ARG A 58 5.61 8.42 -5.82
C ARG A 58 5.25 9.30 -7.01
N HIS A 59 3.98 9.67 -7.11
CA HIS A 59 3.58 10.69 -8.07
C HIS A 59 4.00 12.09 -7.58
N PRO A 60 4.66 12.92 -8.41
CA PRO A 60 5.24 14.19 -7.98
C PRO A 60 4.20 15.25 -7.57
N ALA A 61 2.97 15.12 -8.06
CA ALA A 61 1.87 16.03 -7.71
C ALA A 61 1.20 15.72 -6.36
N VAL A 62 1.54 14.60 -5.70
CA VAL A 62 0.97 14.32 -4.38
C VAL A 62 1.62 15.23 -3.34
N PRO A 63 0.83 15.98 -2.54
CA PRO A 63 1.35 16.90 -1.54
C PRO A 63 2.25 16.18 -0.52
N LYS A 64 3.27 16.89 -0.02
CA LYS A 64 4.23 16.31 0.95
C LYS A 64 3.54 15.98 2.27
N GLU A 65 2.48 16.70 2.60
CA GLU A 65 1.66 16.61 3.79
C GLU A 65 1.02 15.21 3.92
N VAL A 66 0.52 14.65 2.81
CA VAL A 66 -0.04 13.28 2.76
C VAL A 66 0.98 12.26 3.25
N TYR A 67 2.23 12.41 2.80
CA TYR A 67 3.29 11.48 3.19
C TYR A 67 3.86 11.75 4.56
N LYS A 68 3.82 13.00 5.01
CA LYS A 68 4.18 13.35 6.39
C LYS A 68 3.20 12.67 7.35
N ASP A 69 1.91 12.80 7.09
CA ASP A 69 0.85 12.15 7.86
C ASP A 69 1.01 10.61 7.88
N MET A 70 1.27 10.01 6.71
CA MET A 70 1.59 8.58 6.62
C MET A 70 2.76 8.19 7.53
N TRP A 71 3.88 8.92 7.46
CA TRP A 71 5.06 8.61 8.27
C TRP A 71 4.81 8.80 9.76
N ASP A 72 4.20 9.92 10.16
CA ASP A 72 3.86 10.20 11.56
C ASP A 72 2.97 9.08 12.14
N THR A 73 1.99 8.61 11.34
CA THR A 73 1.04 7.56 11.73
C THR A 73 1.73 6.21 11.93
N ILE A 74 2.47 5.71 10.94
CA ILE A 74 3.06 4.37 11.00
C ILE A 74 4.24 4.30 11.98
N GLN A 75 4.97 5.40 12.17
CA GLN A 75 6.02 5.49 13.19
C GLN A 75 5.45 5.51 14.62
N ALA A 76 4.21 5.97 14.79
CA ALA A 76 3.48 5.88 16.05
C ALA A 76 2.90 4.47 16.33
N GLY A 77 3.20 3.48 15.49
CA GLY A 77 2.69 2.12 15.63
C GLY A 77 1.24 1.95 15.15
N LYS A 78 0.69 2.94 14.44
CA LYS A 78 -0.69 2.95 13.96
C LYS A 78 -0.78 2.55 12.48
N ILE A 79 -1.99 2.17 12.06
CA ILE A 79 -2.30 1.86 10.66
C ILE A 79 -2.59 3.18 9.95
N TRP A 80 -2.01 3.34 8.76
CA TRP A 80 -2.35 4.45 7.87
C TRP A 80 -3.13 3.93 6.65
N THR A 81 -4.14 4.66 6.22
CA THR A 81 -4.91 4.39 4.99
C THR A 81 -4.99 5.63 4.11
N GLY A 82 -5.06 5.45 2.80
CA GLY A 82 -5.29 6.57 1.89
C GLY A 82 -5.32 6.18 0.42
N ILE A 83 -6.08 6.95 -0.36
CA ILE A 83 -6.10 6.83 -1.82
C ILE A 83 -5.07 7.78 -2.40
N VAL A 84 -4.09 7.21 -3.11
CA VAL A 84 -2.97 7.97 -3.65
C VAL A 84 -2.72 7.65 -5.12
N PRO A 85 -2.53 8.65 -5.98
CA PRO A 85 -1.96 8.43 -7.30
C PRO A 85 -0.45 8.17 -7.14
N ASN A 86 0.04 7.19 -7.89
CA ASN A 86 1.44 6.82 -7.99
C ASN A 86 1.87 6.83 -9.46
N CYS A 87 3.18 6.85 -9.68
CA CYS A 87 3.79 6.93 -11.00
C CYS A 87 4.80 5.78 -11.17
N GLY A 88 4.50 4.85 -12.06
CA GLY A 88 5.35 3.73 -12.40
C GLY A 88 6.46 4.09 -13.39
N LYS A 89 7.21 3.07 -13.80
CA LYS A 89 8.26 3.18 -14.82
C LYS A 89 7.70 3.78 -16.10
N GLY A 90 8.42 4.75 -16.67
CA GLY A 90 8.01 5.44 -17.90
C GLY A 90 6.88 6.45 -17.73
N GLY A 91 6.50 6.82 -16.49
CA GLY A 91 5.50 7.86 -16.25
C GLY A 91 4.05 7.39 -16.17
N VAL A 92 3.83 6.06 -16.12
CA VAL A 92 2.47 5.49 -16.07
C VAL A 92 1.83 5.79 -14.73
N VAL A 93 0.75 6.58 -14.75
CA VAL A 93 0.01 6.94 -13.54
C VAL A 93 -1.02 5.85 -13.21
N TYR A 94 -1.13 5.51 -11.93
CA TYR A 94 -2.15 4.60 -11.41
C TYR A 94 -2.62 5.06 -10.03
N VAL A 95 -3.87 4.78 -9.69
CA VAL A 95 -4.48 5.16 -8.40
C VAL A 95 -4.71 3.91 -7.57
N VAL A 96 -4.30 3.98 -6.30
CA VAL A 96 -4.41 2.87 -5.37
C VAL A 96 -5.06 3.30 -4.06
N ASP A 97 -6.00 2.48 -3.58
CA ASP A 97 -6.38 2.42 -2.17
C ASP A 97 -5.26 1.71 -1.42
N THR A 98 -4.62 2.41 -0.48
CA THR A 98 -3.41 1.96 0.19
C THR A 98 -3.64 1.83 1.69
N THR A 99 -3.27 0.70 2.25
CA THR A 99 -3.06 0.52 3.69
C THR A 99 -1.57 0.31 3.96
N VAL A 100 -1.03 0.97 4.98
CA VAL A 100 0.34 0.77 5.48
C VAL A 100 0.29 0.43 6.96
N GLN A 101 0.97 -0.64 7.36
CA GLN A 101 1.01 -1.12 8.73
C GLN A 101 2.44 -1.34 9.20
N PRO A 102 2.77 -0.98 10.45
CA PRO A 102 4.01 -1.38 11.09
C PRO A 102 4.02 -2.89 11.35
N MET A 103 5.16 -3.51 11.09
CA MET A 103 5.44 -4.89 11.48
C MET A 103 6.24 -4.88 12.77
N PHE A 104 5.93 -5.80 13.69
CA PHE A 104 6.54 -5.85 15.01
C PHE A 104 7.32 -7.15 15.23
N ASP A 105 8.40 -7.09 15.99
CA ASP A 105 9.04 -8.28 16.56
C ASP A 105 8.31 -8.77 17.83
N GLU A 106 8.81 -9.87 18.42
CA GLU A 106 8.27 -10.45 19.65
C GLU A 106 8.35 -9.52 20.86
N ALA A 107 9.25 -8.53 20.84
CA ALA A 107 9.41 -7.52 21.88
C ALA A 107 8.49 -6.30 21.67
N GLY A 108 7.67 -6.29 20.61
CA GLY A 108 6.78 -5.19 20.26
C GLY A 108 7.48 -3.99 19.62
N LYS A 109 8.70 -4.15 19.11
CA LYS A 109 9.43 -3.11 18.39
C LYS A 109 9.12 -3.17 16.90
N ILE A 110 8.91 -2.02 16.27
CA ILE A 110 8.72 -1.92 14.82
C ILE A 110 10.00 -2.38 14.10
N THR A 111 9.87 -3.31 13.17
CA THR A 111 10.96 -3.88 12.35
C THR A 111 10.92 -3.44 10.89
N GLY A 112 9.79 -2.90 10.44
CA GLY A 112 9.57 -2.42 9.08
C GLY A 112 8.11 -2.10 8.86
N TYR A 113 7.75 -1.87 7.61
CA TYR A 113 6.36 -1.56 7.22
C TYR A 113 5.92 -2.45 6.08
N ILE A 114 4.69 -2.94 6.16
CA ILE A 114 4.01 -3.63 5.06
C ILE A 114 2.96 -2.69 4.47
N SER A 115 2.87 -2.67 3.15
CA SER A 115 1.81 -1.96 2.46
C SER A 115 1.08 -2.89 1.51
N VAL A 116 -0.24 -2.82 1.60
CA VAL A 116 -1.20 -3.59 0.82
C VAL A 116 -2.07 -2.61 0.06
N ARG A 117 -2.27 -2.86 -1.24
CA ARG A 117 -2.96 -1.91 -2.11
C ARG A 117 -3.95 -2.59 -3.03
N ARG A 118 -5.04 -1.90 -3.30
CA ARG A 118 -6.01 -2.25 -4.34
C ARG A 118 -6.00 -1.16 -5.40
N VAL A 119 -5.90 -1.55 -6.67
CA VAL A 119 -6.00 -0.60 -7.78
C VAL A 119 -7.45 -0.14 -7.92
N ILE A 120 -7.63 1.18 -8.02
CA ILE A 120 -8.93 1.78 -8.28
C ILE A 120 -8.98 2.20 -9.76
N ASN A 121 -9.41 1.28 -10.61
CA ASN A 121 -9.40 1.48 -12.06
C ASN A 121 -10.25 2.68 -12.50
N ASP A 122 -11.41 2.87 -11.86
CA ASP A 122 -12.39 3.90 -12.21
C ASP A 122 -11.89 5.33 -11.93
N LEU A 123 -10.86 5.48 -11.10
CA LEU A 123 -10.24 6.76 -10.76
C LEU A 123 -9.03 7.10 -11.63
N MET A 124 -8.58 6.17 -12.49
CA MET A 124 -7.39 6.40 -13.32
C MET A 124 -7.56 7.54 -14.33
N THR A 125 -8.79 7.97 -14.62
CA THR A 125 -9.09 9.07 -15.56
C THR A 125 -9.65 10.32 -14.90
N ASN A 126 -9.88 10.34 -13.57
CA ASN A 126 -10.57 11.43 -12.89
C ASN A 126 -9.90 11.83 -11.55
N PHE A 127 -9.09 12.88 -11.59
CA PHE A 127 -8.32 13.37 -10.44
C PHE A 127 -9.19 14.01 -9.35
N GLU A 128 -10.32 14.64 -9.68
CA GLU A 128 -11.25 15.20 -8.67
C GLU A 128 -11.93 14.11 -7.84
N ALA A 129 -12.20 12.96 -8.46
CA ALA A 129 -12.75 11.80 -7.75
C ALA A 129 -11.71 11.12 -6.84
N VAL A 130 -10.41 11.28 -7.09
CA VAL A 130 -9.33 10.84 -6.19
C VAL A 130 -9.33 11.65 -4.90
N GLU A 131 -9.50 12.97 -4.99
CA GLU A 131 -9.58 13.84 -3.81
C GLU A 131 -10.88 13.60 -3.03
N SER A 132 -12.03 13.46 -3.72
CA SER A 132 -13.32 13.17 -3.06
C SER A 132 -13.31 11.82 -2.33
N ALA A 133 -12.60 10.83 -2.86
CA ALA A 133 -12.49 9.53 -2.21
C ALA A 133 -11.68 9.58 -0.91
N LYS A 134 -10.76 10.54 -0.72
CA LYS A 134 -10.11 10.75 0.58
C LYS A 134 -11.12 11.17 1.66
N GLU A 135 -12.04 12.07 1.33
CA GLU A 135 -13.07 12.57 2.25
C GLU A 135 -14.02 11.45 2.70
N ILE A 136 -14.42 10.56 1.78
CA ILE A 136 -15.31 9.41 2.08
C ILE A 136 -14.65 8.40 3.04
N PHE A 137 -13.32 8.32 3.07
CA PHE A 137 -12.58 7.36 3.90
C PHE A 137 -12.39 7.82 5.35
N ASP A 138 -12.20 9.12 5.59
CA ASP A 138 -12.16 9.68 6.95
C ASP A 138 -13.46 9.34 7.71
N ASP A 139 -14.59 9.32 7.00
CA ASP A 139 -15.90 8.93 7.56
C ASP A 139 -16.06 7.42 7.78
N PHE A 140 -15.35 6.56 7.03
CA PHE A 140 -15.53 5.09 7.11
C PHE A 140 -14.69 4.42 8.21
N TYR A 141 -13.53 4.99 8.56
CA TYR A 141 -12.68 4.49 9.65
C TYR A 141 -12.55 5.47 10.83
N GLY A 142 -13.23 6.62 10.77
CA GLY A 142 -13.32 7.59 11.86
C GLY A 142 -14.36 7.22 12.92
N GLU A 143 -14.10 6.15 13.68
CA GLU A 143 -14.59 5.95 15.06
C GLU A 143 -13.50 5.29 15.93
#